data_AF-A0A9D1KK71-F1
#
_entry.id   AF-A0A9D1KK71-F1
#
_cell.length_a   1.000
_cell.length_b   1.000
_cell.length_c   1.000
_cell.angle_alpha   90.00
_cell.angle_beta   90.00
_cell.angle_gamma   90.00
#
_symmetry.space_group_name_H-M   'P 1'
#
loop_
_entity.id
_entity.type
_entity.pdbx_description
1 polymer ?
#
loop_
_entity_poly.entity_id
_entity_poly.type
_entity_poly.pdbx_seq_one_letter_code
_entity_poly.pdbx_strand_id
1 'polypeptide(L)'
;MNQVVVFYNPFLPELKISVNGKKLSPYSSLMSFQHQRLEKWSDCLFAELYREVNSDYEMLCVSNEFTCDWLEELAHRNSHCISFVSQALPMDANVYERLDKLETLGGEEADESIIIPVVNVSNNDEMTTAVYEVLEEQGIFEDVSDDGITWTDCPLATVEIKTFDANDELPYDAPVVIALCESEDDYIRLDTDAPIYALVMGTETRFIKRQGTKLYFSVDPDDIGKLLLGIIEEEALCPFLSQLSYDFPAHEKEFLTESEKEDLELVCQASPMCTVTLPQVCDVGRTVELDVHIFPADSDVALRVVTDSSDIVDVDGCTLYPRAAGTAEIAVYIGDDPYPVATEVIKVRQRNLITDITLFPSALYMPVGGTSELTLTIIPENAENKDEIRWSCDDHSVANVDFSSGVITAIDCGRCCITAYTQEVSKTISLEVQPEIEDIICPCSFLELGVGEQKEWKYQLVPENAYGKDFLRAVSSDKNVAEYRGGYVLGRGLGECKIYIKNQSGSVSRELKVSVKKSKKFW
;
A
#
# COMPACT_ATOMS: atom_id res chain seq x y z
N MET A 1 5.59 -31.55 -17.49
CA MET A 1 6.94 -31.80 -16.96
C MET A 1 7.07 -30.99 -15.69
N ASN A 2 7.74 -31.50 -14.65
CA ASN A 2 7.96 -30.67 -13.46
C ASN A 2 9.05 -29.65 -13.76
N GLN A 3 8.84 -28.41 -13.31
CA GLN A 3 9.81 -27.33 -13.42
C GLN A 3 10.34 -27.01 -12.04
N VAL A 4 11.66 -27.09 -11.89
CA VAL A 4 12.37 -26.73 -10.67
C VAL A 4 13.11 -25.43 -10.94
N VAL A 5 12.94 -24.45 -10.06
CA VAL A 5 13.75 -23.22 -10.08
C VAL A 5 14.63 -23.23 -8.85
N VAL A 6 15.94 -23.11 -9.06
CA VAL A 6 16.94 -22.95 -8.01
C VAL A 6 17.53 -21.56 -8.15
N PHE A 7 17.22 -20.69 -7.20
CA PHE A 7 17.80 -19.36 -7.08
C PHE A 7 18.82 -19.37 -5.95
N TYR A 8 20.06 -18.99 -6.23
CA TYR A 8 21.12 -18.91 -5.23
C TYR A 8 21.78 -17.53 -5.29
N ASN A 9 21.67 -16.79 -4.18
CA ASN A 9 22.43 -15.56 -3.97
C ASN A 9 23.77 -15.92 -3.31
N PRO A 10 24.92 -15.71 -3.96
CA PRO A 10 26.22 -15.98 -3.36
C PRO A 10 26.62 -14.92 -2.33
N PHE A 11 26.11 -13.69 -2.43
CA PHE A 11 26.50 -12.58 -1.55
C PHE A 11 25.89 -12.73 -0.15
N LEU A 12 24.60 -13.05 -0.06
CA LEU A 12 23.96 -13.56 1.15
C LEU A 12 23.60 -15.00 0.84
N PRO A 13 24.26 -16.04 1.40
CA PRO A 13 24.12 -17.44 0.99
C PRO A 13 22.69 -17.92 1.18
N GLU A 14 21.83 -17.56 0.22
CA GLU A 14 20.39 -17.66 0.27
C GLU A 14 19.96 -18.54 -0.89
N LEU A 15 19.52 -19.74 -0.56
CA LEU A 15 19.03 -20.71 -1.51
C LEU A 15 17.49 -20.75 -1.46
N LYS A 16 16.86 -20.38 -2.58
CA LYS A 16 15.42 -20.48 -2.79
C LYS A 16 15.14 -21.53 -3.85
N ILE A 17 14.32 -22.51 -3.50
CA ILE A 17 13.92 -23.58 -4.42
C ILE A 17 12.40 -23.58 -4.56
N SER A 18 11.93 -23.67 -5.81
CA SER A 18 10.51 -23.80 -6.13
C SER A 18 10.27 -24.98 -7.06
N VAL A 19 9.08 -25.58 -6.93
CA VAL A 19 8.62 -26.66 -7.82
C VAL A 19 7.28 -26.25 -8.41
N ASN A 20 7.22 -26.16 -9.74
CA ASN A 20 6.04 -25.73 -10.51
C ASN A 20 5.47 -24.38 -10.02
N GLY A 21 6.35 -23.41 -9.74
CA GLY A 21 5.98 -22.07 -9.27
C GLY A 21 5.46 -22.04 -7.81
N LYS A 22 5.68 -23.10 -7.04
CA LYS A 22 5.26 -23.18 -5.63
C LYS A 22 6.48 -23.32 -4.72
N LYS A 23 6.41 -22.65 -3.57
CA LYS A 23 7.40 -22.81 -2.50
C LYS A 23 7.38 -24.23 -1.99
N LEU A 24 8.55 -24.71 -1.60
CA LEU A 24 8.70 -26.02 -0.96
C LEU A 24 8.01 -26.08 0.40
N SER A 25 7.69 -27.30 0.83
CA SER A 25 7.17 -27.56 2.18
C SER A 25 8.21 -27.14 3.24
N PRO A 26 7.81 -26.55 4.39
CA PRO A 26 8.71 -26.29 5.50
C PRO A 26 9.42 -27.54 6.06
N TYR A 27 8.91 -28.73 5.73
CA TYR A 27 9.47 -30.01 6.16
C TYR A 27 10.38 -30.67 5.11
N SER A 28 10.61 -30.02 3.96
CA SER A 28 11.50 -30.55 2.93
C SER A 28 12.95 -30.58 3.44
N SER A 29 13.71 -31.61 3.10
CA SER A 29 15.14 -31.69 3.44
C SER A 29 15.94 -30.55 2.82
N LEU A 30 15.51 -30.08 1.65
CA LEU A 30 16.09 -28.95 0.93
C LEU A 30 16.04 -27.63 1.71
N MET A 31 15.11 -27.49 2.67
CA MET A 31 15.06 -26.32 3.56
C MET A 31 16.29 -26.18 4.44
N SER A 32 17.00 -27.28 4.72
CA SER A 32 18.22 -27.23 5.53
C SER A 32 19.36 -26.46 4.84
N PHE A 33 19.29 -26.30 3.52
CA PHE A 33 20.31 -25.65 2.70
C PHE A 33 20.09 -24.13 2.54
N GLN A 34 18.95 -23.60 2.99
CA GLN A 34 18.51 -22.23 2.69
C GLN A 34 19.54 -21.14 3.05
N HIS A 35 20.34 -21.35 4.10
CA HIS A 35 21.33 -20.39 4.59
C HIS A 35 22.76 -20.95 4.52
N GLN A 36 23.01 -21.89 3.61
CA GLN A 36 24.29 -22.55 3.45
C GLN A 36 24.95 -22.15 2.13
N ARG A 37 26.28 -22.08 2.17
CA ARG A 37 27.15 -21.84 1.02
C ARG A 37 27.11 -23.02 0.04
N LEU A 38 27.45 -22.75 -1.21
CA LEU A 38 27.33 -23.67 -2.35
C LEU A 38 27.96 -25.05 -2.08
N GLU A 39 29.15 -25.05 -1.50
CA GLU A 39 29.93 -26.25 -1.24
C GLU A 39 29.19 -27.23 -0.33
N LYS A 40 28.37 -26.75 0.62
CA LYS A 40 27.66 -27.59 1.59
C LYS A 40 26.55 -28.45 1.00
N TRP A 41 25.96 -28.05 -0.12
CA TRP A 41 24.75 -28.68 -0.65
C TRP A 41 24.81 -29.07 -2.12
N SER A 42 25.72 -28.52 -2.92
CA SER A 42 25.77 -28.74 -4.37
C SER A 42 25.86 -30.22 -4.75
N ASP A 43 26.66 -31.01 -4.03
CA ASP A 43 26.89 -32.43 -4.29
C ASP A 43 25.66 -33.33 -4.07
N CYS A 44 24.75 -32.93 -3.17
CA CYS A 44 23.57 -33.70 -2.82
C CYS A 44 22.26 -33.11 -3.36
N LEU A 45 22.29 -31.88 -3.90
CA LEU A 45 21.13 -31.15 -4.42
C LEU A 45 20.23 -32.03 -5.30
N PHE A 46 20.78 -32.61 -6.35
CA PHE A 46 19.99 -33.36 -7.34
C PHE A 46 19.35 -34.62 -6.76
N ALA A 47 20.01 -35.26 -5.78
CA ALA A 47 19.43 -36.41 -5.09
C ALA A 47 18.24 -36.00 -4.20
N GLU A 48 18.35 -34.86 -3.52
CA GLU A 48 17.27 -34.32 -2.69
C GLU A 48 16.12 -33.75 -3.55
N LEU A 49 16.42 -33.08 -4.66
CA LEU A 49 15.43 -32.63 -5.64
C LEU A 49 14.62 -33.79 -6.20
N TYR A 50 15.27 -34.89 -6.58
CA TYR A 50 14.55 -36.07 -7.06
C TYR A 50 13.66 -36.69 -5.98
N ARG A 51 14.08 -36.69 -4.71
CA ARG A 51 13.23 -37.16 -3.60
C ARG A 51 12.00 -36.28 -3.39
N GLU A 52 12.16 -34.97 -3.52
CA GLU A 52 11.08 -33.99 -3.36
C GLU A 52 10.09 -34.05 -4.53
N VAL A 53 10.60 -34.05 -5.77
CA VAL A 53 9.79 -34.03 -6.99
C VAL A 53 9.21 -35.41 -7.31
N ASN A 54 9.95 -36.48 -6.99
CA ASN A 54 9.60 -37.89 -7.23
C ASN A 54 9.23 -38.18 -8.70
N SER A 55 9.90 -37.50 -9.64
CA SER A 55 9.71 -37.60 -11.09
C SER A 55 10.85 -36.85 -11.78
N ASP A 56 11.04 -37.11 -13.08
CA ASP A 56 11.94 -36.31 -13.92
C ASP A 56 11.48 -34.83 -13.97
N TYR A 57 12.45 -33.92 -14.07
CA TYR A 57 12.24 -32.49 -14.01
C TYR A 57 13.21 -31.69 -14.90
N GLU A 58 12.75 -30.52 -15.32
CA GLU A 58 13.57 -29.49 -15.93
C GLU A 58 14.02 -28.51 -14.84
N MET A 59 15.26 -28.04 -14.89
CA MET A 59 15.83 -27.14 -13.91
C MET A 59 16.21 -25.80 -14.55
N LEU A 60 15.78 -24.71 -13.92
CA LEU A 60 16.29 -23.36 -14.14
C LEU A 60 17.17 -22.99 -12.93
N CYS A 61 18.44 -22.68 -13.18
CA CYS A 61 19.37 -22.16 -12.19
C CYS A 61 19.52 -20.65 -12.38
N VAL A 62 19.28 -19.88 -11.33
CA VAL A 62 19.44 -18.42 -11.30
C VAL A 62 20.53 -18.08 -10.28
N SER A 63 21.73 -17.76 -10.75
CA SER A 63 22.88 -17.43 -9.91
C SER A 63 24.00 -16.75 -10.72
N ASN A 64 25.18 -16.59 -10.12
CA ASN A 64 26.39 -16.17 -10.84
C ASN A 64 26.87 -17.26 -11.82
N GLU A 65 27.81 -16.90 -12.68
CA GLU A 65 28.35 -17.80 -13.72
C GLU A 65 28.99 -19.05 -13.09
N PHE A 66 29.84 -18.88 -12.07
CA PHE A 66 30.51 -19.99 -11.39
C PHE A 66 29.54 -21.05 -10.84
N THR A 67 28.48 -20.62 -10.14
CA THR A 67 27.46 -21.53 -9.61
C THR A 67 26.69 -22.22 -10.74
N CYS A 68 26.33 -21.47 -11.78
CA CYS A 68 25.60 -22.03 -12.92
C CYS A 68 26.41 -23.10 -13.64
N ASP A 69 27.68 -22.84 -13.94
CA ASP A 69 28.60 -23.76 -14.60
C ASP A 69 28.76 -25.05 -13.76
N TRP A 70 28.95 -24.90 -12.44
CA TRP A 70 29.05 -26.05 -11.53
C TRP A 70 27.76 -26.88 -11.54
N LEU A 71 26.59 -26.26 -11.35
CA LEU A 71 25.33 -26.99 -11.29
C LEU A 71 24.94 -27.60 -12.64
N GLU A 72 25.31 -26.98 -13.77
CA GLU A 72 25.11 -27.53 -15.10
C GLU A 72 25.90 -28.84 -15.28
N GLU A 73 27.17 -28.84 -14.85
CA GLU A 73 28.02 -30.03 -14.87
C GLU A 73 27.39 -31.19 -14.08
N LEU A 74 26.91 -30.92 -12.87
CA LEU A 74 26.23 -31.91 -12.03
C LEU A 74 24.89 -32.36 -12.63
N ALA A 75 24.15 -31.46 -13.27
CA ALA A 75 22.90 -31.76 -13.94
C ALA A 75 23.09 -32.76 -15.08
N HIS A 76 24.14 -32.60 -15.89
CA HIS A 76 24.46 -33.52 -16.98
C HIS A 76 24.76 -34.95 -16.53
N ARG A 77 25.17 -35.13 -15.27
CA ARG A 77 25.41 -36.45 -14.66
C ARG A 77 24.18 -37.08 -14.03
N ASN A 78 23.08 -36.32 -13.93
CA ASN A 78 21.87 -36.79 -13.28
C ASN A 78 20.83 -37.26 -14.30
N SER A 79 20.39 -38.52 -14.19
CA SER A 79 19.41 -39.08 -15.13
C SER A 79 17.99 -38.51 -15.01
N HIS A 80 17.68 -37.78 -13.93
CA HIS A 80 16.35 -37.22 -13.66
C HIS A 80 16.24 -35.73 -13.98
N CYS A 81 17.37 -35.03 -14.07
CA CYS A 81 17.42 -33.67 -14.62
C CYS A 81 17.51 -33.77 -16.14
N ILE A 82 16.39 -33.60 -16.82
CA ILE A 82 16.29 -33.83 -18.27
C ILE A 82 16.67 -32.61 -19.11
N SER A 83 16.66 -31.42 -18.50
CA SER A 83 17.05 -30.16 -19.11
C SER A 83 17.53 -29.23 -18.01
N PHE A 84 18.61 -28.49 -18.30
CA PHE A 84 19.15 -27.45 -17.45
C PHE A 84 19.21 -26.14 -18.23
N VAL A 85 18.83 -25.04 -17.58
CA VAL A 85 18.93 -23.69 -18.11
C VAL A 85 19.57 -22.82 -17.04
N SER A 86 20.61 -22.08 -17.40
CA SER A 86 21.22 -21.06 -16.56
C SER A 86 20.63 -19.68 -16.90
N GLN A 87 20.54 -18.83 -15.87
CA GLN A 87 20.12 -17.45 -15.98
C GLN A 87 20.91 -16.62 -14.96
N ALA A 88 21.36 -15.43 -15.36
CA ALA A 88 22.04 -14.50 -14.47
C ALA A 88 21.08 -13.98 -13.38
N LEU A 89 21.65 -13.53 -12.27
CA LEU A 89 20.89 -12.85 -11.21
C LEU A 89 20.16 -11.62 -11.77
N PRO A 90 18.94 -11.31 -11.28
CA PRO A 90 18.23 -10.08 -11.65
C PRO A 90 19.04 -8.80 -11.42
N MET A 91 19.92 -8.81 -10.41
CA MET A 91 20.98 -7.84 -10.24
C MET A 91 22.34 -8.52 -10.47
N ASP A 92 22.88 -8.34 -11.67
CA ASP A 92 24.05 -9.06 -12.18
C ASP A 92 25.40 -8.41 -11.85
N ALA A 93 25.40 -7.31 -11.08
CA ALA A 93 26.62 -6.71 -10.57
C ALA A 93 27.47 -7.75 -9.82
N ASN A 94 28.76 -7.83 -10.18
CA ASN A 94 29.68 -8.80 -9.61
C ASN A 94 30.19 -8.36 -8.22
N VAL A 95 30.99 -9.21 -7.55
CA VAL A 95 31.46 -8.94 -6.20
C VAL A 95 32.35 -7.69 -6.14
N TYR A 96 33.15 -7.41 -7.16
CA TYR A 96 34.04 -6.24 -7.22
C TYR A 96 33.27 -4.94 -7.34
N GLU A 97 32.28 -4.88 -8.23
CA GLU A 97 31.39 -3.72 -8.38
C GLU A 97 30.63 -3.42 -7.08
N ARG A 98 30.27 -4.48 -6.34
CA ARG A 98 29.60 -4.36 -5.03
C ARG A 98 30.55 -3.88 -3.93
N LEU A 99 31.80 -4.35 -3.93
CA LEU A 99 32.84 -3.86 -3.01
C LEU A 99 33.21 -2.40 -3.31
N ASP A 100 33.36 -2.02 -4.58
CA ASP A 100 33.57 -0.63 -5.01
C ASP A 100 32.39 0.26 -4.56
N LYS A 101 31.16 -0.21 -4.77
CA LYS A 101 29.98 0.50 -4.26
C LYS A 101 30.03 0.68 -2.75
N LEU A 102 30.43 -0.34 -2.00
CA LEU A 102 30.56 -0.26 -0.54
C LEU A 102 31.66 0.73 -0.11
N GLU A 103 32.77 0.77 -0.83
CA GLU A 103 33.86 1.74 -0.62
C GLU A 103 33.35 3.17 -0.85
N THR A 104 32.62 3.40 -1.95
CA THR A 104 32.05 4.74 -2.24
C THR A 104 31.04 5.22 -1.19
N LEU A 105 30.38 4.28 -0.49
CA LEU A 105 29.46 4.59 0.60
C LEU A 105 30.19 4.92 1.91
N GLY A 106 31.48 4.61 2.02
CA GLY A 106 32.31 4.86 3.20
C GLY A 106 32.95 3.62 3.81
N GLY A 107 32.74 2.43 3.23
CA GLY A 107 33.36 1.20 3.72
C GLY A 107 34.87 1.35 3.93
N GLU A 108 35.38 0.89 5.07
CA GLU A 108 36.80 0.92 5.39
C GLU A 108 37.48 -0.34 4.84
N GLU A 109 38.69 -0.16 4.28
CA GLU A 109 39.54 -1.25 3.84
C GLU A 109 39.92 -2.16 5.02
N ALA A 110 39.99 -3.47 4.79
CA ALA A 110 40.47 -4.40 5.81
C ALA A 110 41.93 -4.14 6.19
N ASP A 111 42.21 -4.08 7.49
CA ASP A 111 43.57 -3.91 8.02
C ASP A 111 44.49 -5.12 7.72
N GLU A 112 43.91 -6.31 7.53
CA GLU A 112 44.61 -7.57 7.29
C GLU A 112 44.27 -8.14 5.91
N SER A 113 45.25 -8.74 5.24
CA SER A 113 45.06 -9.37 3.94
C SER A 113 44.35 -10.71 4.05
N ILE A 114 43.49 -11.00 3.08
CA ILE A 114 42.81 -12.30 2.95
C ILE A 114 43.81 -13.28 2.33
N ILE A 115 44.30 -14.23 3.13
CA ILE A 115 45.27 -15.23 2.66
C ILE A 115 44.54 -16.46 2.13
N ILE A 116 44.83 -16.83 0.87
CA ILE A 116 44.38 -18.06 0.21
C ILE A 116 45.54 -19.05 0.15
N PRO A 117 45.56 -20.10 0.98
CA PRO A 117 46.62 -21.09 0.96
C PRO A 117 46.51 -22.03 -0.25
N VAL A 118 47.59 -22.15 -1.01
CA VAL A 118 47.79 -23.16 -2.06
C VAL A 118 48.78 -24.20 -1.54
N VAL A 119 48.29 -25.39 -1.26
CA VAL A 119 49.08 -26.48 -0.70
C VAL A 119 49.44 -27.48 -1.79
N ASN A 120 50.74 -27.70 -2.00
CA ASN A 120 51.20 -28.77 -2.88
C ASN A 120 51.17 -30.12 -2.13
N VAL A 121 50.11 -30.90 -2.31
CA VAL A 121 49.97 -32.20 -1.64
C VAL A 121 50.84 -33.29 -2.30
N SER A 122 51.14 -33.12 -3.58
CA SER A 122 51.93 -34.06 -4.37
C SER A 122 53.44 -34.02 -4.10
N ASN A 123 53.95 -32.93 -3.50
CA ASN A 123 55.38 -32.58 -3.45
C ASN A 123 56.03 -32.52 -4.85
N ASN A 124 55.25 -32.22 -5.88
CA ASN A 124 55.73 -32.03 -7.23
C ASN A 124 55.76 -30.53 -7.55
N ASP A 125 56.94 -29.92 -7.39
CA ASP A 125 57.13 -28.48 -7.56
C ASP A 125 56.80 -28.02 -8.99
N GLU A 126 56.89 -28.90 -9.99
CA GLU A 126 56.56 -28.59 -11.39
C GLU A 126 55.07 -28.24 -11.56
N MET A 127 54.18 -28.89 -10.80
CA MET A 127 52.75 -28.55 -10.83
C MET A 127 52.50 -27.18 -10.23
N THR A 128 53.12 -26.88 -9.10
CA THR A 128 53.01 -25.55 -8.48
C THR A 128 53.46 -24.49 -9.47
N THR A 129 54.67 -24.62 -10.04
CA THR A 129 55.18 -23.67 -11.04
C THR A 129 54.22 -23.51 -12.22
N ALA A 130 53.69 -24.60 -12.78
CA ALA A 130 52.75 -24.53 -13.91
C ALA A 130 51.45 -23.77 -13.57
N VAL A 131 50.92 -23.93 -12.35
CA VAL A 131 49.74 -23.16 -11.90
C VAL A 131 50.07 -21.67 -11.84
N TYR A 132 51.19 -21.29 -11.23
CA TYR A 132 51.61 -19.89 -11.14
C TYR A 132 51.87 -19.28 -12.54
N GLU A 133 52.50 -20.02 -13.45
CA GLU A 133 52.72 -19.59 -14.83
C GLU A 133 51.38 -19.34 -15.56
N VAL A 134 50.41 -20.24 -15.43
CA VAL A 134 49.09 -20.04 -16.06
C VAL A 134 48.37 -18.83 -15.47
N LEU A 135 48.44 -18.62 -14.15
CA LEU A 135 47.83 -17.46 -13.50
C LEU A 135 48.48 -16.14 -13.94
N GLU A 136 49.81 -16.13 -14.12
CA GLU A 136 50.56 -14.99 -14.66
C GLU A 136 50.20 -14.73 -16.14
N GLU A 137 50.15 -15.77 -16.97
CA GLU A 137 49.80 -15.66 -18.40
C GLU A 137 48.38 -15.15 -18.64
N GLN A 138 47.42 -15.53 -17.78
CA GLN A 138 46.05 -15.05 -17.85
C GLN A 138 45.91 -13.58 -17.43
N GLY A 139 46.96 -12.98 -16.83
CA GLY A 139 47.00 -11.58 -16.44
C GLY A 139 45.94 -11.20 -15.41
N ILE A 140 45.45 -12.19 -14.64
CA ILE A 140 44.45 -12.00 -13.59
C ILE A 140 45.09 -11.38 -12.35
N PHE A 141 46.41 -11.53 -12.18
CA PHE A 141 47.14 -11.07 -11.00
C PHE A 141 48.39 -10.26 -11.37
N GLU A 142 48.61 -9.14 -10.69
CA GLU A 142 49.64 -8.15 -11.07
C GLU A 142 51.02 -8.39 -10.42
N ASP A 143 51.07 -8.86 -9.17
CA ASP A 143 52.31 -9.01 -8.39
C ASP A 143 52.63 -10.48 -8.08
N VAL A 144 53.21 -11.19 -9.06
CA VAL A 144 53.70 -12.56 -8.90
C VAL A 144 55.12 -12.53 -8.33
N SER A 145 55.33 -13.15 -7.17
CA SER A 145 56.64 -13.25 -6.51
C SER A 145 56.94 -14.68 -6.05
N ASP A 146 58.19 -14.95 -5.69
CA ASP A 146 58.60 -16.24 -5.11
C ASP A 146 57.84 -16.58 -3.80
N ASP A 147 57.27 -15.57 -3.12
CA ASP A 147 56.55 -15.72 -1.84
C ASP A 147 55.02 -15.81 -2.02
N GLY A 148 54.51 -15.73 -3.26
CA GLY A 148 53.08 -15.79 -3.60
C GLY A 148 52.62 -14.73 -4.60
N ILE A 149 51.31 -14.69 -4.83
CA ILE A 149 50.62 -13.71 -5.68
C ILE A 149 49.84 -12.74 -4.79
N THR A 150 50.04 -11.44 -4.98
CA THR A 150 49.19 -10.41 -4.35
C THR A 150 48.23 -9.82 -5.36
N TRP A 151 46.96 -9.75 -4.97
CA TRP A 151 45.90 -9.09 -5.71
C TRP A 151 45.49 -7.80 -4.99
N THR A 152 45.93 -6.66 -5.53
CA THR A 152 45.66 -5.32 -4.99
C THR A 152 44.48 -4.59 -5.63
N ASP A 153 44.02 -5.04 -6.80
CA ASP A 153 42.88 -4.44 -7.51
C ASP A 153 41.50 -4.85 -6.97
N CYS A 154 41.46 -5.48 -5.79
CA CYS A 154 40.20 -5.80 -5.11
C CYS A 154 39.82 -4.63 -4.18
N PRO A 155 38.66 -3.96 -4.38
CA PRO A 155 38.26 -2.88 -3.49
C PRO A 155 38.07 -3.40 -2.05
N LEU A 156 38.47 -2.58 -1.07
CA LEU A 156 38.39 -2.85 0.37
C LEU A 156 39.16 -4.07 0.90
N ALA A 157 39.90 -4.80 0.07
CA ALA A 157 40.68 -5.96 0.51
C ALA A 157 41.94 -6.17 -0.33
N THR A 158 43.02 -6.55 0.34
CA THR A 158 44.16 -7.18 -0.33
C THR A 158 44.02 -8.69 -0.22
N VAL A 159 44.05 -9.41 -1.34
CA VAL A 159 44.02 -10.89 -1.37
C VAL A 159 45.41 -11.42 -1.70
N GLU A 160 45.89 -12.39 -0.93
CA GLU A 160 47.22 -12.98 -1.11
C GLU A 160 47.11 -14.50 -1.31
N ILE A 161 47.52 -14.99 -2.48
CA ILE A 161 47.58 -16.42 -2.80
C ILE A 161 48.99 -16.92 -2.50
N LYS A 162 49.14 -17.68 -1.42
CA LYS A 162 50.45 -18.10 -0.88
C LYS A 162 50.63 -19.61 -0.96
N THR A 163 51.83 -20.04 -1.33
CA THR A 163 52.20 -21.46 -1.30
C THR A 163 52.50 -21.92 0.12
N PHE A 164 52.02 -23.11 0.47
CA PHE A 164 52.34 -23.78 1.72
C PHE A 164 52.74 -25.23 1.46
N ASP A 165 53.68 -25.74 2.25
CA ASP A 165 54.00 -27.16 2.27
C ASP A 165 52.90 -27.94 3.00
N ALA A 166 52.74 -29.23 2.65
CA ALA A 166 51.70 -30.09 3.24
C ALA A 166 51.80 -30.28 4.77
N ASN A 167 52.91 -29.88 5.40
CA ASN A 167 53.10 -29.96 6.85
C ASN A 167 53.07 -28.59 7.54
N ASP A 168 52.88 -27.51 6.80
CA ASP A 168 52.85 -26.16 7.36
C ASP A 168 51.57 -25.92 8.17
N GLU A 169 51.68 -25.05 9.16
CA GLU A 169 50.51 -24.52 9.86
C GLU A 169 49.83 -23.49 8.94
N LEU A 170 48.61 -23.81 8.50
CA LEU A 170 47.80 -22.93 7.67
C LEU A 170 47.20 -21.79 8.52
N PRO A 171 46.89 -20.62 7.91
CA PRO A 171 46.15 -19.56 8.58
C PRO A 171 44.82 -20.08 9.15
N TYR A 172 44.54 -19.77 10.41
CA TYR A 172 43.36 -20.28 11.11
C TYR A 172 42.04 -19.74 10.53
N ASP A 173 42.11 -18.55 9.96
CA ASP A 173 41.03 -17.77 9.36
C ASP A 173 40.99 -17.88 7.82
N ALA A 174 41.77 -18.80 7.23
CA ALA A 174 41.74 -19.04 5.80
C ALA A 174 40.31 -19.35 5.33
N PRO A 175 39.74 -18.57 4.39
CA PRO A 175 38.36 -18.79 3.94
C PRO A 175 38.22 -20.09 3.14
N VAL A 176 39.27 -20.46 2.41
CA VAL A 176 39.34 -21.65 1.57
C VAL A 176 40.79 -22.10 1.43
N VAL A 177 41.01 -23.39 1.22
CA VAL A 177 42.34 -23.96 0.93
C VAL A 177 42.32 -24.65 -0.43
N ILE A 178 43.27 -24.31 -1.29
CA ILE A 178 43.48 -24.96 -2.57
C ILE A 178 44.53 -26.05 -2.39
N ALA A 179 44.22 -27.29 -2.76
CA ALA A 179 45.14 -28.42 -2.68
C ALA A 179 45.47 -28.92 -4.08
N LEU A 180 46.72 -28.76 -4.52
CA LEU A 180 47.20 -29.29 -5.81
C LEU A 180 47.55 -30.77 -5.64
N CYS A 181 46.88 -31.64 -6.40
CA CYS A 181 46.96 -33.09 -6.31
C CYS A 181 47.34 -33.71 -7.66
N GLU A 182 48.11 -34.80 -7.66
CA GLU A 182 48.39 -35.58 -8.87
C GLU A 182 47.23 -36.54 -9.20
N SER A 183 46.51 -36.98 -8.18
CA SER A 183 45.44 -37.97 -8.30
C SER A 183 44.26 -37.63 -7.40
N GLU A 184 43.06 -37.99 -7.84
CA GLU A 184 41.84 -37.91 -7.02
C GLU A 184 41.86 -38.86 -5.80
N ASP A 185 42.82 -39.78 -5.73
CA ASP A 185 43.03 -40.71 -4.62
C ASP A 185 44.09 -40.20 -3.62
N ASP A 186 44.68 -39.03 -3.86
CA ASP A 186 45.69 -38.45 -2.97
C ASP A 186 45.11 -38.17 -1.58
N TYR A 187 45.84 -38.58 -0.55
CA TYR A 187 45.37 -38.46 0.82
C TYR A 187 45.76 -37.11 1.42
N ILE A 188 44.84 -36.16 1.36
CA ILE A 188 45.02 -34.80 1.90
C ILE A 188 44.94 -34.82 3.44
N ARG A 189 46.03 -34.46 4.14
CA ARG A 189 46.11 -34.34 5.62
C ARG A 189 46.31 -32.90 6.04
N LEU A 190 45.30 -32.07 5.85
CA LEU A 190 45.31 -30.68 6.31
C LEU A 190 44.37 -30.55 7.51
N ASP A 191 44.88 -29.93 8.57
CA ASP A 191 44.12 -29.64 9.80
C ASP A 191 43.51 -28.25 9.68
N THR A 192 42.34 -28.18 9.04
CA THR A 192 41.60 -26.93 8.82
C THR A 192 40.11 -27.20 8.78
N ASP A 193 39.33 -26.24 9.28
CA ASP A 193 37.87 -26.23 9.17
C ASP A 193 37.38 -25.63 7.84
N ALA A 194 38.28 -24.96 7.10
CA ALA A 194 37.99 -24.38 5.80
C ALA A 194 37.66 -25.46 4.76
N PRO A 195 36.81 -25.16 3.76
CA PRO A 195 36.64 -26.02 2.61
C PRO A 195 37.97 -26.18 1.86
N ILE A 196 38.25 -27.42 1.44
CA ILE A 196 39.46 -27.75 0.68
C ILE A 196 39.05 -28.08 -0.75
N TYR A 197 39.50 -27.29 -1.70
CA TYR A 197 39.33 -27.55 -3.13
C TYR A 197 40.57 -28.26 -3.67
N ALA A 198 40.44 -29.57 -3.86
CA ALA A 198 41.48 -30.44 -4.37
C ALA A 198 41.46 -30.45 -5.90
N LEU A 199 42.44 -29.80 -6.51
CA LEU A 199 42.57 -29.66 -7.95
C LEU A 199 43.49 -30.74 -8.49
N VAL A 200 42.97 -31.58 -9.38
CA VAL A 200 43.68 -32.64 -10.07
C VAL A 200 43.78 -32.27 -11.54
N MET A 201 45.00 -32.17 -12.07
CA MET A 201 45.21 -31.81 -13.47
C MET A 201 44.59 -32.87 -14.41
N GLY A 202 43.77 -32.41 -15.35
CA GLY A 202 43.00 -33.25 -16.26
C GLY A 202 42.88 -32.64 -17.66
N THR A 203 41.95 -33.16 -18.45
CA THR A 203 41.66 -32.65 -19.81
C THR A 203 40.33 -31.92 -19.90
N GLU A 204 39.59 -31.86 -18.79
CA GLU A 204 38.29 -31.22 -18.68
C GLU A 204 38.11 -30.73 -17.24
N THR A 205 37.56 -29.53 -17.08
CA THR A 205 37.22 -28.94 -15.79
C THR A 205 35.87 -29.44 -15.31
N ARG A 206 35.85 -30.21 -14.21
CA ARG A 206 34.63 -30.82 -13.67
C ARG A 206 34.75 -31.26 -12.22
N PHE A 207 33.64 -31.25 -11.50
CA PHE A 207 33.56 -31.81 -10.15
C PHE A 207 33.73 -33.33 -10.19
N ILE A 208 34.46 -33.91 -9.23
CA ILE A 208 34.68 -35.36 -9.14
C ILE A 208 33.83 -35.94 -8.02
N LYS A 209 34.11 -35.53 -6.78
CA LYS A 209 33.52 -36.07 -5.55
C LYS A 209 33.73 -35.12 -4.39
N ARG A 210 32.89 -35.25 -3.35
CA ARG A 210 33.09 -34.62 -2.05
C ARG A 210 33.41 -35.67 -1.00
N GLN A 211 34.37 -35.37 -0.11
CA GLN A 211 34.71 -36.18 1.05
C GLN A 211 34.86 -35.30 2.29
N GLY A 212 33.80 -35.19 3.09
CA GLY A 212 33.78 -34.25 4.22
C GLY A 212 33.81 -32.81 3.71
N THR A 213 34.82 -32.04 4.10
CA THR A 213 35.07 -30.66 3.64
C THR A 213 35.90 -30.57 2.36
N LYS A 214 36.32 -31.71 1.79
CA LYS A 214 37.17 -31.77 0.60
C LYS A 214 36.34 -31.95 -0.66
N LEU A 215 36.49 -31.05 -1.62
CA LEU A 215 35.85 -31.08 -2.92
C LEU A 215 36.91 -31.32 -3.97
N TYR A 216 36.80 -32.43 -4.70
CA TYR A 216 37.78 -32.81 -5.73
C TYR A 216 37.28 -32.35 -7.09
N PHE A 217 38.17 -31.71 -7.84
CA PHE A 217 37.93 -31.25 -9.20
C PHE A 217 39.01 -31.80 -10.12
N SER A 218 38.59 -32.25 -11.30
CA SER A 218 39.48 -32.35 -12.46
C SER A 218 39.53 -30.96 -13.07
N VAL A 219 40.71 -30.50 -13.47
CA VAL A 219 40.92 -29.14 -13.99
C VAL A 219 41.65 -29.21 -15.30
N ASP A 220 41.08 -28.63 -16.36
CA ASP A 220 41.84 -28.32 -17.57
C ASP A 220 42.81 -27.18 -17.25
N PRO A 221 44.12 -27.30 -17.55
CA PRO A 221 45.09 -26.23 -17.34
C PRO A 221 44.64 -24.87 -17.90
N ASP A 222 43.92 -24.84 -19.02
CA ASP A 222 43.47 -23.58 -19.62
C ASP A 222 42.37 -22.89 -18.78
N ASP A 223 41.64 -23.63 -17.95
CA ASP A 223 40.52 -23.15 -17.14
C ASP A 223 40.88 -22.89 -15.66
N ILE A 224 42.09 -23.24 -15.22
CA ILE A 224 42.45 -23.20 -13.80
C ILE A 224 42.30 -21.80 -13.19
N GLY A 225 42.63 -20.74 -13.93
CA GLY A 225 42.46 -19.37 -13.48
C GLY A 225 40.99 -19.01 -13.27
N LYS A 226 40.11 -19.36 -14.23
CA LYS A 226 38.66 -19.18 -14.10
C LYS A 226 38.11 -19.92 -12.88
N LEU A 227 38.52 -21.17 -12.69
CA LEU A 227 38.07 -21.99 -11.56
C LEU A 227 38.54 -21.41 -10.22
N LEU A 228 39.83 -21.06 -10.10
CA LEU A 228 40.38 -20.47 -8.89
C LEU A 228 39.70 -19.14 -8.55
N LEU A 229 39.50 -18.29 -9.56
CA LEU A 229 38.80 -17.03 -9.39
C LEU A 229 37.38 -17.24 -8.85
N GLY A 230 36.60 -18.13 -9.46
CA GLY A 230 35.25 -18.43 -8.99
C GLY A 230 35.21 -19.02 -7.57
N ILE A 231 36.19 -19.85 -7.19
CA ILE A 231 36.32 -20.36 -5.82
C ILE A 231 36.62 -19.22 -4.84
N ILE A 232 37.56 -18.33 -5.17
CA ILE A 232 37.93 -17.19 -4.32
C ILE A 232 36.73 -16.23 -4.17
N GLU A 233 36.01 -15.96 -5.26
CA GLU A 233 34.80 -15.15 -5.23
C GLU A 233 33.74 -15.75 -4.29
N GLU A 234 33.44 -17.04 -4.44
CA GLU A 234 32.39 -17.74 -3.68
C GLU A 234 32.72 -17.93 -2.19
N GLU A 235 33.96 -18.36 -1.89
CA GLU A 235 34.36 -18.79 -0.56
C GLU A 235 35.07 -17.69 0.25
N ALA A 236 35.60 -16.65 -0.39
CA ALA A 236 36.32 -15.57 0.29
C ALA A 236 35.63 -14.21 0.12
N LEU A 237 35.49 -13.73 -1.12
CA LEU A 237 35.04 -12.34 -1.36
C LEU A 237 33.56 -12.13 -1.09
N CYS A 238 32.67 -13.06 -1.46
CA CYS A 238 31.24 -12.94 -1.16
C CYS A 238 30.95 -12.97 0.35
N PRO A 239 31.54 -13.86 1.17
CA PRO A 239 31.48 -13.76 2.62
C PRO A 239 32.03 -12.45 3.17
N PHE A 240 33.19 -12.01 2.67
CA PHE A 240 33.81 -10.76 3.09
C PHE A 240 32.91 -9.55 2.82
N LEU A 241 32.33 -9.45 1.62
CA LEU A 241 31.34 -8.43 1.26
C LEU A 241 30.16 -8.42 2.24
N SER A 242 29.60 -9.60 2.53
CA SER A 242 28.46 -9.72 3.44
C SER A 242 28.79 -9.29 4.86
N GLN A 243 30.02 -9.57 5.31
CA GLN A 243 30.52 -9.16 6.61
C GLN A 243 30.71 -7.65 6.66
N LEU A 244 31.37 -7.05 5.68
CA LEU A 244 31.56 -5.59 5.61
C LEU A 244 30.23 -4.84 5.56
N SER A 245 29.27 -5.32 4.76
CA SER A 245 27.92 -4.72 4.69
C SER A 245 27.20 -4.78 6.04
N TYR A 246 27.32 -5.90 6.75
CA TYR A 246 26.73 -6.07 8.08
C TYR A 246 27.41 -5.18 9.14
N ASP A 247 28.74 -5.19 9.18
CA ASP A 247 29.56 -4.44 10.13
C ASP A 247 29.73 -2.96 9.74
N PHE A 248 29.11 -2.53 8.63
CA PHE A 248 29.26 -1.19 8.09
C PHE A 248 29.08 -0.12 9.19
N PRO A 249 30.05 0.80 9.37
CA PRO A 249 30.17 1.59 10.58
C PRO A 249 28.92 2.42 10.90
N ALA A 250 28.40 2.28 12.12
CA ALA A 250 27.16 2.97 12.53
C ALA A 250 27.26 4.50 12.44
N HIS A 251 28.44 5.05 12.70
CA HIS A 251 28.68 6.49 12.61
C HIS A 251 28.66 7.00 11.16
N GLU A 252 29.11 6.19 10.20
CA GLU A 252 29.03 6.51 8.77
C GLU A 252 27.60 6.39 8.25
N LYS A 253 26.83 5.40 8.73
CA LYS A 253 25.39 5.25 8.41
C LYS A 253 24.57 6.50 8.74
N GLU A 254 24.95 7.27 9.77
CA GLU A 254 24.27 8.52 10.14
C GLU A 254 24.44 9.63 9.10
N PHE A 255 25.52 9.60 8.30
CA PHE A 255 25.82 10.59 7.27
C PHE A 255 25.28 10.22 5.89
N LEU A 256 24.84 8.97 5.69
CA LEU A 256 24.22 8.52 4.45
C LEU A 256 22.86 9.19 4.23
N THR A 257 22.62 9.61 2.99
CA THR A 257 21.30 9.97 2.48
C THR A 257 20.39 8.74 2.43
N GLU A 258 19.07 8.93 2.31
CA GLU A 258 18.13 7.79 2.19
C GLU A 258 18.45 6.91 0.97
N SER A 259 18.81 7.50 -0.17
CA SER A 259 19.23 6.75 -1.36
C SER A 259 20.50 5.94 -1.13
N GLU A 260 21.47 6.48 -0.38
CA GLU A 260 22.72 5.77 -0.06
C GLU A 260 22.48 4.63 0.95
N LYS A 261 21.50 4.76 1.84
CA LYS A 261 21.08 3.66 2.71
C LYS A 261 20.42 2.53 1.92
N GLU A 262 19.56 2.87 0.96
CA GLU A 262 18.97 1.88 0.07
C GLU A 262 20.04 1.20 -0.80
N ASP A 263 21.02 1.97 -1.30
CA ASP A 263 22.18 1.42 -2.00
C ASP A 263 22.97 0.44 -1.11
N LEU A 264 23.22 0.80 0.16
CA LEU A 264 23.89 -0.06 1.13
C LEU A 264 23.12 -1.36 1.36
N GLU A 265 21.79 -1.29 1.48
CA GLU A 265 20.93 -2.47 1.64
C GLU A 265 20.95 -3.38 0.41
N LEU A 266 21.13 -2.82 -0.79
CA LEU A 266 21.24 -3.55 -2.06
C LEU A 266 22.57 -4.26 -2.27
N VAL A 267 23.66 -3.84 -1.61
CA VAL A 267 25.03 -4.34 -1.88
C VAL A 267 25.11 -5.87 -1.87
N CYS A 268 24.35 -6.55 -1.01
CA CYS A 268 24.32 -8.02 -0.96
C CYS A 268 23.04 -8.65 -1.54
N GLN A 269 22.14 -7.86 -2.12
CA GLN A 269 20.91 -8.36 -2.75
C GLN A 269 21.15 -8.82 -4.18
N ALA A 270 20.56 -9.96 -4.52
CA ALA A 270 20.57 -10.53 -5.86
C ALA A 270 19.34 -10.16 -6.70
N SER A 271 18.35 -9.50 -6.08
CA SER A 271 17.11 -9.04 -6.71
C SER A 271 16.76 -7.63 -6.23
N PRO A 272 16.06 -6.82 -7.05
CA PRO A 272 15.58 -5.51 -6.62
C PRO A 272 14.74 -5.59 -5.36
N MET A 273 14.86 -4.59 -4.50
CA MET A 273 14.05 -4.47 -3.30
C MET A 273 12.66 -3.94 -3.68
N CYS A 274 11.63 -4.63 -3.21
CA CYS A 274 10.25 -4.18 -3.36
C CYS A 274 9.57 -4.18 -1.99
N THR A 275 9.07 -3.02 -1.57
CA THR A 275 8.21 -2.90 -0.40
C THR A 275 6.82 -2.51 -0.84
N VAL A 276 5.82 -3.16 -0.25
CA VAL A 276 4.41 -2.93 -0.60
C VAL A 276 3.61 -2.71 0.67
N THR A 277 2.94 -1.57 0.76
CA THR A 277 2.09 -1.25 1.90
C THR A 277 0.66 -1.71 1.61
N LEU A 278 0.23 -2.77 2.31
CA LEU A 278 -1.13 -3.30 2.22
C LEU A 278 -2.06 -2.64 3.26
N PRO A 279 -3.30 -2.27 2.88
CA PRO A 279 -4.25 -1.71 3.82
C PRO A 279 -4.85 -2.80 4.72
N GLN A 280 -4.98 -2.51 6.01
CA GLN A 280 -5.63 -3.42 6.97
C GLN A 280 -7.16 -3.44 6.83
N VAL A 281 -7.75 -2.32 6.39
CA VAL A 281 -9.20 -2.15 6.28
C VAL A 281 -9.54 -1.41 4.99
N CYS A 282 -10.53 -1.91 4.28
CA CYS A 282 -11.09 -1.26 3.09
C CYS A 282 -12.62 -1.13 3.21
N ASP A 283 -13.20 -0.22 2.42
CA ASP A 283 -14.64 -0.02 2.35
C ASP A 283 -15.19 -0.58 1.03
N VAL A 284 -16.33 -1.28 1.08
CA VAL A 284 -16.99 -1.80 -0.13
C VAL A 284 -17.21 -0.69 -1.17
N GLY A 285 -16.82 -0.96 -2.40
CA GLY A 285 -16.97 -0.06 -3.55
C GLY A 285 -15.93 1.06 -3.63
N ARG A 286 -14.98 1.15 -2.69
CA ARG A 286 -13.86 2.10 -2.76
C ARG A 286 -12.60 1.41 -3.25
N THR A 287 -12.14 1.77 -4.44
CA THR A 287 -10.89 1.27 -5.03
C THR A 287 -9.69 1.75 -4.23
N VAL A 288 -8.69 0.88 -4.08
CA VAL A 288 -7.43 1.19 -3.40
C VAL A 288 -6.27 0.86 -4.32
N GLU A 289 -5.43 1.84 -4.63
CA GLU A 289 -4.14 1.60 -5.28
C GLU A 289 -3.12 1.23 -4.20
N LEU A 290 -2.37 0.15 -4.42
CA LEU A 290 -1.30 -0.26 -3.50
C LEU A 290 -0.13 0.70 -3.63
N ASP A 291 0.42 1.10 -2.49
CA ASP A 291 1.66 1.88 -2.42
C ASP A 291 2.84 0.91 -2.53
N VAL A 292 3.55 1.01 -3.65
CA VAL A 292 4.63 0.12 -4.05
C VAL A 292 5.89 0.96 -4.22
N HIS A 293 6.93 0.59 -3.49
CA HIS A 293 8.27 1.15 -3.65
C HIS A 293 9.21 0.09 -4.21
N ILE A 294 9.89 0.40 -5.31
CA ILE A 294 10.85 -0.49 -5.98
C ILE A 294 12.18 0.23 -6.04
N PHE A 295 13.24 -0.45 -5.61
CA PHE A 295 14.59 0.07 -5.62
C PHE A 295 15.58 -0.98 -6.16
N PRO A 296 16.41 -0.66 -7.18
CA PRO A 296 16.50 0.62 -7.89
C PRO A 296 15.22 0.98 -8.66
N ALA A 297 14.90 2.27 -8.77
CA ALA A 297 13.62 2.75 -9.33
C ALA A 297 13.42 2.43 -10.82
N ASP A 298 14.49 2.18 -11.55
CA ASP A 298 14.52 1.79 -12.97
C ASP A 298 14.47 0.27 -13.19
N SER A 299 14.36 -0.52 -12.13
CA SER A 299 14.23 -1.98 -12.22
C SER A 299 12.95 -2.39 -12.93
N ASP A 300 13.07 -3.27 -13.93
CA ASP A 300 11.92 -3.88 -14.61
C ASP A 300 11.33 -5.02 -13.77
N VAL A 301 10.47 -4.64 -12.82
CA VAL A 301 9.84 -5.57 -11.87
C VAL A 301 8.35 -5.70 -12.16
N ALA A 302 7.95 -6.87 -12.62
CA ALA A 302 6.53 -7.20 -12.74
C ALA A 302 5.96 -7.64 -11.38
N LEU A 303 4.85 -7.02 -10.94
CA LEU A 303 4.16 -7.45 -9.73
C LEU A 303 2.96 -8.33 -10.05
N ARG A 304 2.83 -9.41 -9.28
CA ARG A 304 1.68 -10.32 -9.31
C ARG A 304 0.98 -10.27 -7.96
N VAL A 305 -0.19 -9.64 -7.93
CA VAL A 305 -1.03 -9.57 -6.73
C VAL A 305 -2.12 -10.63 -6.84
N VAL A 306 -2.32 -11.39 -5.76
CA VAL A 306 -3.36 -12.42 -5.69
C VAL A 306 -4.20 -12.26 -4.44
N THR A 307 -5.43 -12.75 -4.53
CA THR A 307 -6.38 -12.81 -3.43
C THR A 307 -6.85 -14.24 -3.22
N ASP A 308 -7.12 -14.61 -1.97
CA ASP A 308 -7.80 -15.87 -1.65
C ASP A 308 -9.31 -15.83 -1.97
N SER A 309 -9.89 -14.64 -2.17
CA SER A 309 -11.34 -14.45 -2.36
C SER A 309 -11.67 -13.22 -3.22
N SER A 310 -11.76 -13.43 -4.53
CA SER A 310 -12.17 -12.42 -5.52
C SER A 310 -13.62 -11.92 -5.34
N ASP A 311 -14.45 -12.65 -4.57
CA ASP A 311 -15.80 -12.21 -4.22
C ASP A 311 -15.77 -11.10 -3.15
N ILE A 312 -14.74 -11.05 -2.31
CA ILE A 312 -14.58 -10.06 -1.23
C ILE A 312 -13.70 -8.91 -1.69
N VAL A 313 -12.50 -9.20 -2.22
CA VAL A 313 -11.59 -8.21 -2.82
C VAL A 313 -11.14 -8.75 -4.16
N ASP A 314 -11.55 -8.09 -5.23
CA ASP A 314 -11.02 -8.37 -6.57
C ASP A 314 -9.77 -7.55 -6.82
N VAL A 315 -8.90 -8.01 -7.72
CA VAL A 315 -7.57 -7.43 -7.95
C VAL A 315 -7.29 -7.32 -9.44
N ASP A 316 -6.85 -6.14 -9.87
CA ASP A 316 -6.33 -5.91 -11.22
C ASP A 316 -5.03 -5.10 -11.13
N GLY A 317 -3.91 -5.69 -11.55
CA GLY A 317 -2.57 -5.16 -11.32
C GLY A 317 -2.32 -4.89 -9.82
N CYS A 318 -1.94 -3.65 -9.50
CA CYS A 318 -1.73 -3.18 -8.12
C CYS A 318 -2.96 -2.45 -7.55
N THR A 319 -4.14 -2.64 -8.12
CA THR A 319 -5.39 -2.00 -7.67
C THR A 319 -6.32 -3.04 -7.05
N LEU A 320 -6.77 -2.77 -5.83
CA LEU A 320 -7.76 -3.55 -5.10
C LEU A 320 -9.17 -2.98 -5.30
N TYR A 321 -10.12 -3.88 -5.52
CA TYR A 321 -11.54 -3.60 -5.69
C TYR A 321 -12.34 -4.35 -4.61
N PRO A 322 -12.57 -3.73 -3.42
CA PRO A 322 -13.39 -4.31 -2.37
C PRO A 322 -14.86 -4.43 -2.81
N ARG A 323 -15.37 -5.66 -2.91
CA ARG A 323 -16.71 -5.97 -3.45
C ARG A 323 -17.74 -6.31 -2.40
N ALA A 324 -17.34 -7.00 -1.34
CA ALA A 324 -18.27 -7.46 -0.30
C ALA A 324 -17.64 -7.36 1.09
N ALA A 325 -18.46 -7.18 2.12
CA ALA A 325 -17.99 -7.19 3.50
C ALA A 325 -17.49 -8.59 3.88
N GLY A 326 -16.33 -8.66 4.53
CA GLY A 326 -15.66 -9.90 4.86
C GLY A 326 -14.17 -9.69 5.10
N THR A 327 -13.40 -10.77 5.00
CA THR A 327 -11.94 -10.75 5.07
C THR A 327 -11.38 -11.49 3.85
N ALA A 328 -10.34 -10.95 3.25
CA ALA A 328 -9.60 -11.61 2.18
C ALA A 328 -8.09 -11.46 2.45
N GLU A 329 -7.34 -12.52 2.25
CA GLU A 329 -5.88 -12.48 2.25
C GLU A 329 -5.41 -11.97 0.88
N ILE A 330 -4.58 -10.94 0.89
CA ILE A 330 -3.87 -10.44 -0.28
C ILE A 330 -2.40 -10.77 -0.14
N ALA A 331 -1.82 -11.36 -1.18
CA ALA A 331 -0.40 -11.62 -1.28
C ALA A 331 0.18 -10.98 -2.55
N VAL A 332 1.31 -10.29 -2.41
CA VAL A 332 2.00 -9.60 -3.50
C VAL A 332 3.32 -10.31 -3.78
N TYR A 333 3.58 -10.63 -5.04
CA TYR A 333 4.77 -11.34 -5.50
C TYR A 333 5.52 -10.52 -6.54
N ILE A 334 6.84 -10.71 -6.62
CA ILE A 334 7.65 -10.24 -7.74
C ILE A 334 7.73 -11.35 -8.79
N GLY A 335 7.25 -11.08 -10.00
CA GLY A 335 7.24 -12.01 -11.12
C GLY A 335 6.67 -13.38 -10.74
N ASP A 336 7.48 -14.41 -10.97
CA ASP A 336 7.17 -15.81 -10.67
C ASP A 336 7.78 -16.30 -9.34
N ASP A 337 8.32 -15.40 -8.52
CA ASP A 337 8.81 -15.75 -7.18
C ASP A 337 7.65 -16.38 -6.37
N PRO A 338 7.82 -17.59 -5.82
CA PRO A 338 6.79 -18.23 -5.01
C PRO A 338 6.69 -17.67 -3.58
N TYR A 339 7.60 -16.79 -3.16
CA TYR A 339 7.63 -16.14 -1.86
C TYR A 339 7.07 -14.72 -2.01
N PRO A 340 5.97 -14.38 -1.31
CA PRO A 340 5.39 -13.04 -1.42
C PRO A 340 6.26 -12.01 -0.69
N VAL A 341 6.38 -10.82 -1.28
CA VAL A 341 7.04 -9.65 -0.66
C VAL A 341 6.17 -8.98 0.40
N ALA A 342 4.85 -9.14 0.30
CA ALA A 342 3.89 -8.68 1.30
C ALA A 342 2.69 -9.63 1.36
N THR A 343 2.15 -9.84 2.54
CA THR A 343 0.90 -10.58 2.73
C THR A 343 0.12 -9.95 3.87
N GLU A 344 -1.18 -9.73 3.67
CA GLU A 344 -2.03 -9.11 4.67
C GLU A 344 -3.48 -9.61 4.58
N VAL A 345 -4.15 -9.74 5.73
CA VAL A 345 -5.57 -10.07 5.79
C VAL A 345 -6.38 -8.77 5.84
N ILE A 346 -6.95 -8.40 4.69
CA ILE A 346 -7.72 -7.18 4.55
C ILE A 346 -9.13 -7.40 5.06
N LYS A 347 -9.57 -6.55 6.01
CA LYS A 347 -10.97 -6.51 6.43
C LYS A 347 -11.76 -5.52 5.57
N VAL A 348 -12.68 -6.03 4.76
CA VAL A 348 -13.61 -5.20 4.01
C VAL A 348 -14.86 -4.96 4.85
N ARG A 349 -15.20 -3.69 5.06
CA ARG A 349 -16.43 -3.30 5.76
C ARG A 349 -17.42 -2.61 4.83
N GLN A 350 -18.70 -2.83 5.10
CA GLN A 350 -19.76 -2.03 4.53
C GLN A 350 -19.92 -0.76 5.38
N ARG A 351 -19.66 0.42 4.79
CA ARG A 351 -19.95 1.68 5.49
C ARG A 351 -21.44 1.85 5.68
N ASN A 352 -21.81 2.35 6.85
CA ASN A 352 -23.19 2.72 7.15
C ASN A 352 -23.42 4.19 6.77
N LEU A 353 -23.70 4.48 5.50
CA LEU A 353 -23.88 5.85 4.99
C LEU A 353 -25.36 6.26 4.96
N ILE A 354 -25.62 7.57 4.94
CA ILE A 354 -26.96 8.12 4.73
C ILE A 354 -27.48 7.69 3.35
N THR A 355 -28.67 7.08 3.34
CA THR A 355 -29.39 6.60 2.16
C THR A 355 -30.70 7.33 1.90
N ASP A 356 -31.20 8.10 2.88
CA ASP A 356 -32.35 8.99 2.68
C ASP A 356 -32.30 10.19 3.64
N ILE A 357 -32.86 11.31 3.18
CA ILE A 357 -33.04 12.54 3.94
C ILE A 357 -34.51 12.95 3.88
N THR A 358 -35.08 13.21 5.05
CA THR A 358 -36.44 13.76 5.19
C THR A 358 -36.39 15.11 5.90
N LEU A 359 -37.13 16.08 5.33
CA LEU A 359 -37.24 17.45 5.82
C LEU A 359 -38.70 17.73 6.17
N PHE A 360 -38.93 18.35 7.33
CA PHE A 360 -40.25 18.79 7.76
C PHE A 360 -40.21 20.22 8.32
N PRO A 361 -41.17 21.10 7.94
CA PRO A 361 -42.25 20.88 6.97
C PRO A 361 -41.77 20.81 5.51
N SER A 362 -42.59 20.24 4.61
CA SER A 362 -42.28 20.14 3.17
C SER A 362 -42.48 21.45 2.38
N ALA A 363 -43.17 22.41 3.00
CA ALA A 363 -43.30 23.78 2.53
C ALA A 363 -43.22 24.73 3.73
N LEU A 364 -42.49 25.82 3.57
CA LEU A 364 -42.24 26.80 4.61
C LEU A 364 -42.74 28.18 4.16
N TYR A 365 -43.42 28.89 5.06
CA TYR A 365 -43.87 30.26 4.86
C TYR A 365 -43.23 31.13 5.94
N MET A 366 -42.61 32.24 5.55
CA MET A 366 -41.88 33.10 6.48
C MET A 366 -42.17 34.58 6.23
N PRO A 367 -42.21 35.43 7.27
CA PRO A 367 -42.17 36.87 7.09
C PRO A 367 -40.77 37.31 6.65
N VAL A 368 -40.67 38.42 5.93
CA VAL A 368 -39.38 39.08 5.61
C VAL A 368 -38.58 39.32 6.89
N GLY A 369 -37.28 38.98 6.88
CA GLY A 369 -36.39 39.08 8.04
C GLY A 369 -36.58 38.00 9.10
N GLY A 370 -37.54 37.09 8.94
CA GLY A 370 -37.74 35.95 9.82
C GLY A 370 -36.63 34.89 9.69
N THR A 371 -36.46 34.08 10.73
CA THR A 371 -35.58 32.90 10.72
C THR A 371 -36.36 31.63 11.05
N SER A 372 -35.89 30.49 10.53
CA SER A 372 -36.50 29.19 10.77
C SER A 372 -35.49 28.05 10.64
N GLU A 373 -35.81 26.90 11.22
CA GLU A 373 -35.04 25.67 11.10
C GLU A 373 -35.99 24.54 10.66
N LEU A 374 -35.49 23.64 9.82
CA LEU A 374 -36.22 22.45 9.39
C LEU A 374 -35.88 21.27 10.30
N THR A 375 -36.87 20.42 10.56
CA THR A 375 -36.60 19.11 11.18
C THR A 375 -36.00 18.20 10.12
N LEU A 376 -34.73 17.84 10.32
CA LEU A 376 -33.99 16.92 9.47
C LEU A 376 -33.97 15.52 10.10
N THR A 377 -34.31 14.49 9.34
CA THR A 377 -34.21 13.09 9.74
C THR A 377 -33.51 12.30 8.64
N ILE A 378 -32.56 11.45 9.03
CA ILE A 378 -31.74 10.65 8.13
C ILE A 378 -31.97 9.16 8.34
N ILE A 379 -31.78 8.38 7.27
CA ILE A 379 -31.82 6.92 7.32
C ILE A 379 -30.51 6.37 6.76
N PRO A 380 -29.82 5.47 7.48
CA PRO A 380 -30.10 5.06 8.84
C PRO A 380 -29.72 6.14 9.87
N GLU A 381 -30.37 6.14 11.03
CA GLU A 381 -30.13 7.16 12.06
C GLU A 381 -28.70 7.10 12.59
N ASN A 382 -28.03 5.96 12.56
CA ASN A 382 -26.64 5.78 13.00
C ASN A 382 -25.62 5.83 11.84
N ALA A 383 -25.96 6.52 10.74
CA ALA A 383 -25.03 6.71 9.63
C ALA A 383 -23.72 7.38 10.09
N GLU A 384 -22.61 7.07 9.42
CA GLU A 384 -21.27 7.55 9.73
C GLU A 384 -21.02 8.98 9.22
N ASN A 385 -21.66 9.38 8.12
CA ASN A 385 -21.40 10.64 7.41
C ASN A 385 -22.38 11.78 7.75
N LYS A 386 -22.85 11.85 9.00
CA LYS A 386 -23.85 12.87 9.41
C LYS A 386 -23.30 14.30 9.37
N ASP A 387 -22.01 14.43 9.64
CA ASP A 387 -21.26 15.68 9.62
C ASP A 387 -20.97 16.18 8.20
N GLU A 388 -21.27 15.38 7.18
CA GLU A 388 -21.14 15.74 5.76
C GLU A 388 -22.39 16.38 5.16
N ILE A 389 -23.51 16.46 5.91
CA ILE A 389 -24.76 17.09 5.42
C ILE A 389 -24.52 18.58 5.17
N ARG A 390 -24.93 19.06 4.00
CA ARG A 390 -24.85 20.46 3.56
C ARG A 390 -26.18 21.00 3.10
N TRP A 391 -26.31 22.32 3.14
CA TRP A 391 -27.52 23.05 2.77
C TRP A 391 -27.25 24.05 1.64
N SER A 392 -28.27 24.29 0.82
CA SER A 392 -28.23 25.29 -0.27
C SER A 392 -29.61 25.91 -0.51
N CYS A 393 -29.60 27.12 -1.08
CA CYS A 393 -30.78 27.85 -1.54
C CYS A 393 -30.62 28.12 -3.04
N ASP A 394 -31.69 28.00 -3.82
CA ASP A 394 -31.65 28.28 -5.27
C ASP A 394 -31.74 29.79 -5.59
N ASP A 395 -32.27 30.61 -4.68
CA ASP A 395 -32.38 32.06 -4.83
C ASP A 395 -32.00 32.82 -3.54
N HIS A 396 -30.75 33.25 -3.49
CA HIS A 396 -30.18 34.02 -2.39
C HIS A 396 -30.70 35.47 -2.30
N SER A 397 -31.48 35.96 -3.27
CA SER A 397 -32.17 37.25 -3.14
C SER A 397 -33.44 37.14 -2.29
N VAL A 398 -34.05 35.95 -2.22
CA VAL A 398 -35.27 35.66 -1.45
C VAL A 398 -34.93 35.18 -0.04
N ALA A 399 -33.99 34.24 0.10
CA ALA A 399 -33.59 33.71 1.41
C ALA A 399 -32.16 33.17 1.40
N ASN A 400 -31.53 33.11 2.57
CA ASN A 400 -30.25 32.43 2.77
C ASN A 400 -30.42 31.25 3.72
N VAL A 401 -29.54 30.24 3.59
CA VAL A 401 -29.48 29.10 4.50
C VAL A 401 -28.03 28.87 4.92
N ASP A 402 -27.81 28.66 6.20
CA ASP A 402 -26.47 28.33 6.70
C ASP A 402 -26.03 26.96 6.18
N PHE A 403 -24.83 26.91 5.62
CA PHE A 403 -24.30 25.75 4.90
C PHE A 403 -24.22 24.47 5.75
N SER A 404 -24.06 24.60 7.07
CA SER A 404 -23.81 23.49 7.99
C SER A 404 -24.96 23.22 8.97
N SER A 405 -25.54 24.27 9.54
CA SER A 405 -26.62 24.18 10.54
C SER A 405 -28.01 24.09 9.90
N GLY A 406 -28.18 24.55 8.65
CA GLY A 406 -29.47 24.57 7.99
C GLY A 406 -30.41 25.67 8.48
N VAL A 407 -29.91 26.67 9.23
CA VAL A 407 -30.70 27.82 9.67
C VAL A 407 -31.05 28.70 8.47
N ILE A 408 -32.34 28.91 8.24
CA ILE A 408 -32.87 29.68 7.12
C ILE A 408 -33.16 31.12 7.58
N THR A 409 -32.78 32.10 6.79
CA THR A 409 -33.05 33.53 7.00
C THR A 409 -33.74 34.12 5.77
N ALA A 410 -34.94 34.68 5.93
CA ALA A 410 -35.68 35.33 4.85
C ALA A 410 -35.12 36.74 4.57
N ILE A 411 -34.89 37.07 3.30
CA ILE A 411 -34.30 38.34 2.86
C ILE A 411 -35.36 39.25 2.24
N ASP A 412 -36.07 38.77 1.23
CA ASP A 412 -37.09 39.56 0.53
C ASP A 412 -38.24 38.66 0.03
N CYS A 413 -39.36 39.28 -0.32
CA CYS A 413 -40.56 38.57 -0.78
C CYS A 413 -40.29 37.78 -2.06
N GLY A 414 -40.71 36.51 -2.06
CA GLY A 414 -40.48 35.64 -3.22
C GLY A 414 -40.66 34.17 -2.89
N ARG A 415 -40.33 33.32 -3.86
CA ARG A 415 -40.31 31.86 -3.71
C ARG A 415 -38.93 31.34 -4.06
N CYS A 416 -38.41 30.46 -3.22
CA CYS A 416 -37.16 29.76 -3.44
C CYS A 416 -37.27 28.33 -2.90
N CYS A 417 -36.25 27.51 -3.16
CA CYS A 417 -36.13 26.14 -2.69
C CYS A 417 -34.92 26.01 -1.78
N ILE A 418 -35.10 25.30 -0.67
CA ILE A 418 -34.01 24.95 0.25
C ILE A 418 -33.73 23.46 0.09
N THR A 419 -32.45 23.10 -0.09
CA THR A 419 -32.01 21.71 -0.31
C THR A 419 -30.99 21.31 0.74
N ALA A 420 -31.25 20.21 1.45
CA ALA A 420 -30.26 19.48 2.25
C ALA A 420 -29.71 18.31 1.44
N TYR A 421 -28.39 18.08 1.47
CA TYR A 421 -27.75 17.05 0.67
C TYR A 421 -26.48 16.48 1.29
N THR A 422 -26.12 15.27 0.89
CA THR A 422 -24.78 14.66 1.00
C THR A 422 -24.25 14.38 -0.40
N GLN A 423 -23.13 13.67 -0.53
CA GLN A 423 -22.63 13.22 -1.82
C GLN A 423 -23.61 12.25 -2.54
N GLU A 424 -24.38 11.48 -1.77
CA GLU A 424 -25.21 10.37 -2.27
C GLU A 424 -26.69 10.76 -2.43
N VAL A 425 -27.23 11.60 -1.54
CA VAL A 425 -28.67 11.89 -1.48
C VAL A 425 -28.97 13.37 -1.24
N SER A 426 -30.13 13.83 -1.71
CA SER A 426 -30.58 15.22 -1.54
C SER A 426 -32.09 15.31 -1.35
N LYS A 427 -32.54 16.27 -0.55
CA LYS A 427 -33.96 16.59 -0.35
C LYS A 427 -34.23 18.08 -0.41
N THR A 428 -35.28 18.47 -1.12
CA THR A 428 -35.65 19.86 -1.36
C THR A 428 -37.05 20.17 -0.83
N ILE A 429 -37.23 21.36 -0.27
CA ILE A 429 -38.52 21.93 0.17
C ILE A 429 -38.73 23.31 -0.44
N SER A 430 -39.98 23.74 -0.59
CA SER A 430 -40.32 25.07 -1.09
C SER A 430 -40.45 26.08 0.06
N LEU A 431 -39.88 27.26 -0.11
CA LEU A 431 -40.00 28.41 0.77
C LEU A 431 -40.72 29.55 0.06
N GLU A 432 -41.72 30.14 0.71
CA GLU A 432 -42.36 31.39 0.28
C GLU A 432 -42.18 32.46 1.36
N VAL A 433 -41.46 33.53 1.02
CA VAL A 433 -41.30 34.70 1.88
C VAL A 433 -42.40 35.69 1.55
N GLN A 434 -43.15 36.09 2.58
CA GLN A 434 -44.31 36.95 2.49
C GLN A 434 -44.07 38.28 3.24
N PRO A 435 -44.64 39.39 2.75
CA PRO A 435 -44.55 40.68 3.42
C PRO A 435 -45.31 40.70 4.75
N GLU A 436 -45.00 41.66 5.64
CA GLU A 436 -45.80 41.89 6.84
C GLU A 436 -47.15 42.53 6.50
N ILE A 437 -48.11 42.44 7.43
CA ILE A 437 -49.37 43.19 7.32
C ILE A 437 -49.07 44.67 7.57
N GLU A 438 -49.17 45.51 6.53
CA GLU A 438 -48.98 46.95 6.62
C GLU A 438 -50.27 47.66 7.04
N ASP A 439 -51.40 47.27 6.43
CA ASP A 439 -52.69 47.86 6.72
C ASP A 439 -53.84 46.84 6.62
N ILE A 440 -54.94 47.16 7.29
CA ILE A 440 -56.26 46.55 7.16
C ILE A 440 -57.19 47.63 6.60
N ILE A 441 -57.67 47.44 5.37
CA ILE A 441 -58.66 48.32 4.75
C ILE A 441 -60.05 47.84 5.15
N CYS A 442 -60.78 48.69 5.87
CA CYS A 442 -62.16 48.44 6.25
C CYS A 442 -63.12 49.18 5.32
N PRO A 443 -64.28 48.60 4.97
CA PRO A 443 -65.21 49.21 4.02
C PRO A 443 -65.89 50.46 4.58
N CYS A 444 -66.05 50.54 5.89
CA CYS A 444 -66.49 51.74 6.61
C CYS A 444 -66.01 51.71 8.07
N SER A 445 -65.98 52.88 8.73
CA SER A 445 -65.62 53.05 10.15
C SER A 445 -66.84 53.16 11.08
N PHE A 446 -68.06 53.24 10.52
CA PHE A 446 -69.32 53.27 11.24
C PHE A 446 -70.37 52.42 10.52
N LEU A 447 -71.15 51.65 11.28
CA LEU A 447 -72.24 50.81 10.76
C LEU A 447 -73.47 50.91 11.67
N GLU A 448 -74.62 51.21 11.08
CA GLU A 448 -75.92 51.19 11.76
C GLU A 448 -76.74 49.96 11.32
N LEU A 449 -77.28 49.23 12.29
CA LEU A 449 -78.01 47.98 12.11
C LEU A 449 -79.30 47.95 12.93
N GLY A 450 -80.31 47.23 12.47
CA GLY A 450 -81.43 46.78 13.29
C GLY A 450 -81.04 45.57 14.16
N VAL A 451 -81.73 45.37 15.28
CA VAL A 451 -81.63 44.11 16.04
C VAL A 451 -82.03 42.93 15.14
N GLY A 452 -81.15 41.94 15.02
CA GLY A 452 -81.29 40.78 14.14
C GLY A 452 -80.85 41.01 12.69
N GLU A 453 -80.48 42.25 12.30
CA GLU A 453 -79.95 42.56 10.98
C GLU A 453 -78.46 42.18 10.89
N GLN A 454 -78.06 41.67 9.73
CA GLN A 454 -76.68 41.39 9.39
C GLN A 454 -76.29 42.22 8.16
N LYS A 455 -75.17 42.94 8.23
CA LYS A 455 -74.57 43.60 7.06
C LYS A 455 -73.19 43.07 6.78
N GLU A 456 -72.85 43.05 5.49
CA GLU A 456 -71.52 42.70 5.02
C GLU A 456 -70.52 43.79 5.44
N TRP A 457 -69.40 43.35 5.99
CA TRP A 457 -68.27 44.18 6.38
C TRP A 457 -67.00 43.35 6.24
N LYS A 458 -66.54 43.18 4.99
CA LYS A 458 -65.31 42.45 4.66
C LYS A 458 -64.13 43.42 4.63
N TYR A 459 -63.11 43.13 5.42
CA TYR A 459 -61.85 43.86 5.37
C TYR A 459 -60.90 43.23 4.34
N GLN A 460 -59.96 44.04 3.85
CA GLN A 460 -58.86 43.61 2.97
C GLN A 460 -57.52 43.90 3.65
N LEU A 461 -56.51 43.10 3.36
CA LEU A 461 -55.14 43.32 3.86
C LEU A 461 -54.31 44.00 2.80
N VAL A 462 -53.43 44.89 3.26
CA VAL A 462 -52.38 45.49 2.45
C VAL A 462 -51.05 45.01 3.00
N PRO A 463 -50.25 44.29 2.20
CA PRO A 463 -50.64 43.60 0.95
C PRO A 463 -51.53 42.35 1.20
N GLU A 464 -52.18 41.82 0.15
CA GLU A 464 -53.16 40.71 0.27
C GLU A 464 -52.50 39.36 0.65
N ASN A 465 -51.25 39.15 0.24
CA ASN A 465 -50.45 37.96 0.55
C ASN A 465 -49.62 38.11 1.83
N ALA A 466 -49.98 39.05 2.71
CA ALA A 466 -49.25 39.29 3.94
C ALA A 466 -49.19 38.04 4.84
N TYR A 467 -48.02 37.83 5.43
CA TYR A 467 -47.74 36.74 6.34
C TYR A 467 -48.67 36.80 7.55
N GLY A 468 -49.21 35.64 7.92
CA GLY A 468 -50.04 35.49 9.11
C GLY A 468 -51.46 36.07 9.01
N LYS A 469 -51.98 36.30 7.79
CA LYS A 469 -53.38 36.70 7.55
C LYS A 469 -54.40 35.82 8.28
N ASP A 470 -54.14 34.51 8.41
CA ASP A 470 -55.02 33.55 9.08
C ASP A 470 -55.05 33.71 10.61
N PHE A 471 -54.14 34.52 11.16
CA PHE A 471 -54.02 34.77 12.59
C PHE A 471 -54.67 36.07 13.07
N LEU A 472 -55.32 36.84 12.18
CA LEU A 472 -56.05 38.06 12.53
C LEU A 472 -57.25 37.74 13.43
N ARG A 473 -57.46 38.56 14.46
CA ARG A 473 -58.58 38.40 15.40
C ARG A 473 -59.52 39.60 15.35
N ALA A 474 -60.79 39.31 15.10
CA ALA A 474 -61.89 40.26 15.25
C ALA A 474 -62.53 40.12 16.64
N VAL A 475 -62.59 41.21 17.40
CA VAL A 475 -63.06 41.24 18.79
C VAL A 475 -64.10 42.34 18.96
N SER A 476 -65.30 41.99 19.45
CA SER A 476 -66.32 42.97 19.83
C SER A 476 -66.12 43.41 21.28
N SER A 477 -66.26 44.71 21.55
CA SER A 477 -66.26 45.29 22.89
C SER A 477 -67.51 44.88 23.68
N ASP A 478 -68.61 44.57 23.00
CA ASP A 478 -69.82 44.01 23.61
C ASP A 478 -70.50 43.05 22.62
N LYS A 479 -70.27 41.74 22.83
CA LYS A 479 -70.85 40.66 22.02
C LYS A 479 -72.38 40.55 22.17
N ASN A 480 -72.99 41.17 23.19
CA ASN A 480 -74.45 41.21 23.32
C ASN A 480 -75.07 42.29 22.43
N VAL A 481 -74.30 43.30 22.03
CA VAL A 481 -74.75 44.39 21.14
C VAL A 481 -74.47 44.04 19.69
N ALA A 482 -73.23 43.72 19.31
CA ALA A 482 -72.91 43.27 17.96
C ALA A 482 -71.72 42.27 17.92
N GLU A 483 -71.68 41.44 16.88
CA GLU A 483 -70.66 40.40 16.71
C GLU A 483 -70.19 40.34 15.26
N TYR A 484 -68.88 40.15 15.06
CA TYR A 484 -68.29 39.90 13.75
C TYR A 484 -68.20 38.40 13.46
N ARG A 485 -68.67 37.98 12.28
CA ARG A 485 -68.64 36.59 11.82
C ARG A 485 -68.34 36.52 10.33
N GLY A 486 -67.16 36.03 9.96
CA GLY A 486 -66.84 35.62 8.59
C GLY A 486 -67.11 36.68 7.51
N GLY A 487 -66.80 37.95 7.76
CA GLY A 487 -67.04 39.05 6.82
C GLY A 487 -68.36 39.79 7.01
N TYR A 488 -69.11 39.49 8.08
CA TYR A 488 -70.37 40.15 8.39
C TYR A 488 -70.43 40.63 9.83
N VAL A 489 -71.21 41.68 10.07
CA VAL A 489 -71.54 42.18 11.41
C VAL A 489 -73.02 41.97 11.68
N LEU A 490 -73.31 41.27 12.77
CA LEU A 490 -74.66 40.94 13.23
C LEU A 490 -75.02 41.83 14.42
N GLY A 491 -76.17 42.53 14.34
CA GLY A 491 -76.76 43.25 15.47
C GLY A 491 -77.53 42.30 16.39
N ARG A 492 -77.13 42.18 17.66
CA ARG A 492 -77.75 41.28 18.65
C ARG A 492 -78.64 41.98 19.68
N GLY A 493 -78.29 43.19 20.09
CA GLY A 493 -78.97 43.91 21.16
C GLY A 493 -78.87 45.42 20.96
N LEU A 494 -79.81 46.18 21.53
CA LEU A 494 -79.82 47.64 21.41
C LEU A 494 -78.61 48.26 22.13
N GLY A 495 -77.91 49.17 21.46
CA GLY A 495 -76.77 49.86 22.05
C GLY A 495 -75.72 50.25 21.03
N GLU A 496 -74.59 50.74 21.53
CA GLU A 496 -73.40 51.05 20.74
C GLU A 496 -72.23 50.19 21.23
N CYS A 497 -71.47 49.63 20.30
CA CYS A 497 -70.26 48.88 20.61
C CYS A 497 -69.20 49.10 19.52
N LYS A 498 -68.01 48.55 19.75
CA LYS A 498 -66.88 48.65 18.82
C LYS A 498 -66.38 47.26 18.47
N ILE A 499 -66.08 47.04 17.20
CA ILE A 499 -65.41 45.82 16.73
C ILE A 499 -64.00 46.19 16.30
N TYR A 500 -63.03 45.46 16.83
CA TYR A 500 -61.61 45.62 16.54
C TYR A 500 -61.12 44.45 15.71
N ILE A 501 -60.47 44.71 14.57
CA ILE A 501 -59.63 43.71 13.90
C ILE A 501 -58.20 44.08 14.19
N LYS A 502 -57.42 43.14 14.72
CA LYS A 502 -56.00 43.35 15.00
C LYS A 502 -55.18 42.11 14.69
N ASN A 503 -53.92 42.33 14.32
CA ASN A 503 -52.91 41.27 14.27
C ASN A 503 -52.55 40.80 15.69
N GLN A 504 -51.78 39.71 15.79
CA GLN A 504 -51.44 39.10 17.07
C GLN A 504 -50.67 40.05 18.00
N SER A 505 -49.73 40.83 17.45
CA SER A 505 -48.95 41.83 18.21
C SER A 505 -49.78 43.05 18.61
N GLY A 506 -50.89 43.32 17.93
CA GLY A 506 -51.68 44.55 18.05
C GLY A 506 -51.05 45.77 17.38
N SER A 507 -49.93 45.62 16.65
CA SER A 507 -49.28 46.72 15.94
C SER A 507 -50.13 47.29 14.80
N VAL A 508 -50.97 46.45 14.18
CA VAL A 508 -51.95 46.88 13.17
C VAL A 508 -53.34 46.56 13.69
N SER A 509 -54.17 47.60 13.81
CA SER A 509 -55.53 47.52 14.33
C SER A 509 -56.47 48.49 13.61
N ARG A 510 -57.72 48.06 13.39
CA ARG A 510 -58.81 48.89 12.88
C ARG A 510 -60.05 48.75 13.74
N GLU A 511 -60.76 49.85 13.91
CA GLU A 511 -61.98 49.97 14.70
C GLU A 511 -63.19 50.22 13.80
N LEU A 512 -64.25 49.45 14.02
CA LEU A 512 -65.60 49.71 13.51
C LEU A 512 -66.50 50.11 14.67
N LYS A 513 -67.12 51.29 14.59
CA LYS A 513 -68.20 51.68 15.50
C LYS A 513 -69.53 51.11 15.01
N VAL A 514 -70.25 50.41 15.87
CA VAL A 514 -71.53 49.78 15.53
C VAL A 514 -72.64 50.35 16.42
N SER A 515 -73.70 50.87 15.80
CA SER A 515 -74.92 51.32 16.49
C SER A 515 -76.09 50.42 16.11
N VAL A 516 -76.69 49.76 17.09
CA VAL A 516 -77.81 48.83 16.89
C VAL A 516 -79.10 49.45 17.41
N LYS A 517 -80.05 49.70 16.52
CA LYS A 517 -81.33 50.36 16.82
C LYS A 517 -82.51 49.41 16.67
N LYS A 518 -83.69 49.84 17.14
CA LYS A 518 -84.94 49.08 16.93
C LYS A 518 -85.19 48.99 15.42
N SER A 519 -85.38 47.76 14.92
CA SER A 519 -85.70 47.54 13.51
C SER A 519 -86.94 48.35 13.11
N LYS A 520 -86.81 49.19 12.07
CA LYS A 520 -87.95 49.90 11.49
C LYS A 520 -88.78 48.86 10.73
N LYS A 521 -89.87 48.36 11.34
CA LYS A 521 -90.92 47.65 10.61
C LYS A 521 -91.56 48.64 9.63
N PHE A 522 -91.22 48.52 8.34
CA PHE A 522 -92.07 49.02 7.27
C PHE A 522 -93.21 48.00 7.14
N TRP A 523 -94.44 48.47 7.38
CA TRP A 523 -95.68 47.70 7.26
C TRP A 523 -96.15 47.68 5.82
#